data_AF-A0A442ASX8-F1
#
_entry.id   AF-A0A442ASX8-F1
#
_cell.length_a   1.000
_cell.length_b   1.000
_cell.length_c   1.000
_cell.angle_alpha   90.00
_cell.angle_beta   90.00
_cell.angle_gamma   90.00
#
_symmetry.space_group_name_H-M   'P 1'
#
loop_
_entity.id
_entity.type
_entity.pdbx_description
1 polymer ?
#
loop_
_entity_poly.entity_id
_entity_poly.type
_entity_poly.pdbx_seq_one_letter_code
_entity_poly.pdbx_strand_id
1 'polypeptide(L)'
;MTIGLRWVVDHYRPFFQSVKAPFDLLLQWFGIALHSVPPVVMIIVAGLAAWQFGGRKVAGVIVGALIFMGLIGVWQDAMTTLSIVLTSLVVAVMLGIPLGIWAARSERVFVVMRPILDGMQTIPAFVYLVPIVMLFGIGNVPGVIVTVIFAV
;
A
#
# COMPACT_ATOMS: atom_id res chain seq x y z
N MET A 1 -19.07 4.86 20.07
CA MET A 1 -17.79 4.87 19.31
C MET A 1 -17.09 6.24 19.30
N THR A 2 -17.79 7.37 19.50
CA THR A 2 -17.25 8.72 19.23
C THR A 2 -16.45 9.36 20.36
N ILE A 3 -16.75 9.11 21.64
CA ILE A 3 -16.07 9.80 22.76
C ILE A 3 -14.65 9.24 23.00
N GLY A 4 -14.52 7.91 23.09
CA GLY A 4 -13.22 7.27 23.31
C GLY A 4 -12.24 7.49 22.16
N LEU A 5 -12.70 7.37 20.91
CA LEU A 5 -11.85 7.61 19.75
C LEU A 5 -11.36 9.06 19.68
N ARG A 6 -12.23 10.04 19.96
CA ARG A 6 -11.82 11.46 20.02
C ARG A 6 -10.79 11.69 21.11
N TRP A 7 -11.00 11.15 22.31
CA TRP A 7 -10.02 11.27 23.40
C TRP A 7 -8.65 10.73 23.00
N VAL A 8 -8.60 9.58 22.33
CA VAL A 8 -7.34 9.00 21.81
C VAL A 8 -6.71 9.90 20.74
N VAL A 9 -7.50 10.40 19.79
CA VAL A 9 -7.02 11.33 18.77
C VAL A 9 -6.42 12.56 19.44
N ASP A 10 -7.11 13.20 20.38
CA ASP A 10 -6.67 14.46 20.97
C ASP A 10 -5.35 14.32 21.77
N HIS A 11 -5.11 13.17 22.41
CA HIS A 11 -3.92 12.96 23.25
C HIS A 11 -2.76 12.26 22.52
N TYR A 12 -3.05 11.34 21.60
CA TYR A 12 -2.04 10.48 20.98
C TYR A 12 -1.74 10.83 19.51
N ARG A 13 -2.40 11.84 18.92
CA ARG A 13 -2.10 12.26 17.54
C ARG A 13 -0.61 12.44 17.27
N PRO A 14 0.18 13.12 18.12
CA PRO A 14 1.60 13.33 17.85
C PRO A 14 2.35 12.00 17.71
N PHE A 15 2.02 11.00 18.53
CA PHE A 15 2.60 9.67 18.44
C PHE A 15 2.26 9.00 17.09
N PHE A 16 0.98 8.99 16.70
CA PHE A 16 0.57 8.41 15.42
C PHE A 16 1.17 9.14 14.21
N GLN A 17 1.33 10.46 14.27
CA GLN A 17 2.02 11.22 13.23
C GLN A 17 3.51 10.88 13.13
N SER A 18 4.19 10.60 14.25
CA SER A 18 5.57 10.10 14.24
C SER A 18 5.67 8.71 13.62
N VAL A 19 4.70 7.82 13.89
CA VAL A 19 4.61 6.49 13.25
C VAL A 19 4.33 6.60 11.75
N LYS A 20 3.61 7.65 11.32
CA LYS A 20 3.31 7.94 9.91
C LYS A 20 4.58 8.24 9.08
N ALA A 21 5.54 8.92 9.67
CA ALA A 21 6.71 9.47 8.99
C ALA A 21 7.45 8.48 8.07
N PRO A 22 7.79 7.23 8.49
CA PRO A 22 8.45 6.28 7.61
C PRO A 22 7.60 5.85 6.41
N PHE A 23 6.28 5.71 6.58
CA PHE A 23 5.37 5.38 5.47
C PHE A 23 5.28 6.54 4.47
N ASP A 24 5.17 7.77 4.98
CA ASP A 24 5.11 8.97 4.14
C ASP A 24 6.41 9.16 3.35
N LEU A 25 7.55 8.95 4.00
CA LEU A 25 8.85 9.00 3.36
C LEU A 25 8.93 7.98 2.21
N LEU A 26 8.62 6.71 2.45
CA LEU A 26 8.64 5.68 1.40
C LEU A 26 7.65 6.00 0.26
N LEU A 27 6.46 6.48 0.60
CA LEU A 27 5.46 6.86 -0.39
C LEU A 27 5.95 8.01 -1.27
N GLN A 28 6.59 9.02 -0.67
CA GLN A 28 7.18 10.15 -1.41
C GLN A 28 8.31 9.69 -2.31
N TRP A 29 9.17 8.77 -1.86
CA TRP A 29 10.23 8.20 -2.70
C TRP A 29 9.67 7.50 -3.93
N PHE A 30 8.69 6.60 -3.76
CA PHE A 30 8.04 5.95 -4.90
C PHE A 30 7.29 6.94 -5.79
N GLY A 31 6.60 7.91 -5.18
CA GLY A 31 5.89 8.97 -5.89
C GLY A 31 6.82 9.77 -6.79
N ILE A 32 7.90 10.32 -6.24
CA ILE A 32 8.89 11.09 -7.02
C ILE A 32 9.52 10.20 -8.10
N ALA A 33 9.91 8.98 -7.75
CA ALA A 33 10.50 8.05 -8.71
C ALA A 33 9.57 7.76 -9.89
N LEU A 34 8.30 7.43 -9.64
CA LEU A 34 7.34 7.08 -10.69
C LEU A 34 6.88 8.28 -11.50
N HIS A 35 6.60 9.41 -10.85
CA HIS A 35 6.11 10.62 -11.50
C HIS A 35 7.17 11.34 -12.33
N SER A 36 8.45 11.17 -11.98
CA SER A 36 9.55 11.74 -12.76
C SER A 36 9.84 11.00 -14.07
N VAL A 37 9.33 9.77 -14.24
CA VAL A 37 9.50 9.01 -15.48
C VAL A 37 8.50 9.48 -16.53
N PRO A 38 8.96 9.90 -17.73
CA PRO A 38 8.06 10.22 -18.83
C PRO A 38 7.20 9.00 -19.21
N PRO A 39 5.88 9.17 -19.44
CA PRO A 39 4.98 8.05 -19.72
C PRO A 39 5.45 7.12 -20.85
N VAL A 40 6.01 7.70 -21.91
CA VAL A 40 6.54 6.97 -23.07
C VAL A 40 7.66 6.01 -22.66
N VAL A 41 8.56 6.43 -21.77
CA VAL A 41 9.65 5.58 -21.28
C VAL A 41 9.09 4.39 -20.51
N MET A 42 8.12 4.64 -19.63
CA MET A 42 7.50 3.59 -18.85
C MET A 42 6.73 2.58 -19.72
N ILE A 43 6.02 3.05 -20.76
CA ILE A 43 5.33 2.20 -21.73
C ILE A 43 6.33 1.30 -22.46
N ILE A 44 7.46 1.85 -22.90
CA ILE A 44 8.50 1.08 -23.58
C ILE A 44 9.08 0.01 -22.65
N VAL A 45 9.47 0.39 -21.43
CA VAL A 45 10.06 -0.55 -20.46
C VAL A 45 9.07 -1.66 -20.09
N ALA A 46 7.83 -1.30 -19.76
CA ALA A 46 6.78 -2.27 -19.46
C ALA A 46 6.46 -3.17 -20.66
N GLY A 47 6.45 -2.62 -21.87
CA GLY A 47 6.24 -3.37 -23.10
C GLY A 47 7.36 -4.38 -23.39
N LEU A 48 8.62 -3.99 -23.18
CA LEU A 48 9.79 -4.87 -23.32
C LEU A 48 9.77 -5.99 -22.28
N ALA A 49 9.47 -5.67 -21.01
CA ALA A 49 9.32 -6.66 -19.96
C ALA A 49 8.18 -7.64 -20.29
N ALA A 50 7.02 -7.13 -20.68
CA ALA A 50 5.88 -7.94 -21.10
C ALA A 50 6.20 -8.86 -22.28
N TRP A 51 6.98 -8.36 -23.24
CA TRP A 51 7.43 -9.16 -24.38
C TRP A 51 8.35 -10.30 -23.97
N GLN A 52 9.29 -10.02 -23.06
CA GLN A 52 10.25 -11.02 -22.58
C GLN A 52 9.58 -12.12 -21.75
N PHE A 53 8.63 -11.79 -20.89
CA PHE A 53 8.00 -12.76 -19.98
C PHE A 53 6.73 -13.40 -20.54
N GLY A 54 5.98 -12.70 -21.40
CA GLY A 54 4.66 -13.15 -21.90
C GLY A 54 4.55 -13.22 -23.42
N GLY A 55 5.61 -12.88 -24.16
CA GLY A 55 5.61 -12.88 -25.62
C GLY A 55 4.86 -11.68 -26.24
N ARG A 56 4.80 -11.67 -27.58
CA ARG A 56 4.35 -10.49 -28.36
C ARG A 56 2.89 -10.11 -28.11
N LYS A 57 2.02 -11.10 -27.85
CA LYS A 57 0.60 -10.88 -27.58
C LYS A 57 0.39 -10.13 -26.27
N VAL A 58 1.06 -10.57 -25.19
CA VAL A 58 0.98 -9.94 -23.87
C VAL A 58 1.56 -8.52 -23.91
N ALA A 59 2.69 -8.34 -24.61
CA ALA A 59 3.28 -7.02 -24.83
C ALA A 59 2.32 -6.04 -25.51
N GLY A 60 1.64 -6.47 -26.58
CA GLY A 60 0.66 -5.64 -27.28
C GLY A 60 -0.50 -5.22 -26.39
N VAL A 61 -1.01 -6.14 -25.55
CA VAL A 61 -2.08 -5.83 -24.59
C VAL A 61 -1.62 -4.82 -23.54
N ILE A 62 -0.43 -5.01 -22.94
CA ILE A 62 0.11 -4.11 -21.91
C ILE A 62 0.37 -2.72 -22.48
N VAL A 63 1.04 -2.63 -23.64
CA VAL A 63 1.31 -1.34 -24.29
C VAL A 63 0.00 -0.64 -24.67
N GLY A 64 -0.96 -1.36 -25.24
CA GLY A 64 -2.28 -0.80 -25.58
C GLY A 64 -3.02 -0.27 -24.37
N ALA A 65 -3.03 -1.01 -23.26
CA ALA A 65 -3.67 -0.60 -22.01
C ALA A 65 -3.01 0.64 -21.40
N LEU A 66 -1.67 0.71 -21.38
CA LEU A 66 -0.94 1.85 -20.84
C LEU A 66 -1.09 3.11 -21.71
N ILE A 67 -1.11 2.96 -23.05
CA ILE A 67 -1.42 4.07 -23.96
C ILE A 67 -2.85 4.57 -23.71
N PHE A 68 -3.82 3.66 -23.62
CA PHE A 68 -5.21 4.02 -23.33
C PHE A 68 -5.34 4.78 -22.00
N MET A 69 -4.67 4.31 -20.95
CA MET A 69 -4.60 4.99 -19.66
C MET A 69 -4.03 6.42 -19.77
N GLY A 70 -2.99 6.61 -20.58
CA GLY A 70 -2.44 7.93 -20.88
C GLY A 70 -3.43 8.83 -21.62
N LEU A 71 -4.16 8.27 -22.60
CA LEU A 71 -5.13 9.02 -23.40
C LEU A 71 -6.35 9.51 -22.61
N ILE A 72 -6.79 8.75 -21.62
CA ILE A 72 -7.89 9.17 -20.72
C ILE A 72 -7.43 10.10 -19.59
N GLY A 73 -6.14 10.44 -19.53
CA GLY A 73 -5.59 11.45 -18.61
C GLY A 73 -5.37 10.98 -17.17
N VAL A 74 -5.49 9.69 -16.86
CA VAL A 74 -5.38 9.17 -15.48
C VAL A 74 -3.97 8.70 -15.11
N TRP A 75 -2.96 9.06 -15.91
CA TRP A 75 -1.59 8.59 -15.71
C TRP A 75 -1.02 8.95 -14.33
N GLN A 76 -1.21 10.21 -13.92
CA GLN A 76 -0.69 10.70 -12.63
C GLN A 76 -1.40 10.01 -11.45
N ASP A 77 -2.71 9.83 -11.54
CA ASP A 77 -3.45 9.09 -10.52
C ASP A 77 -2.99 7.63 -10.45
N ALA A 78 -2.73 6.99 -11.60
CA ALA A 78 -2.20 5.64 -11.67
C ALA A 78 -0.79 5.51 -11.06
N MET A 79 0.09 6.49 -11.25
CA MET A 79 1.41 6.48 -10.58
C MET A 79 1.27 6.68 -9.07
N THR A 80 0.28 7.45 -8.63
CA THR A 80 -0.03 7.63 -7.20
C THR A 80 -0.56 6.34 -6.58
N THR A 81 -1.48 5.64 -7.25
CA THR A 81 -1.97 4.34 -6.76
C THR A 81 -0.88 3.29 -6.78
N LEU A 82 -0.04 3.24 -7.82
CA LEU A 82 1.11 2.36 -7.87
C LEU A 82 2.11 2.65 -6.73
N SER A 83 2.33 3.92 -6.38
CA SER A 83 3.16 4.31 -5.24
C SER A 83 2.60 3.78 -3.91
N ILE A 84 1.28 3.88 -3.71
CA ILE A 84 0.59 3.33 -2.53
C ILE A 84 0.79 1.81 -2.48
N VAL A 85 0.58 1.11 -3.59
CA VAL A 85 0.71 -0.35 -3.67
C VAL A 85 2.15 -0.79 -3.41
N LEU A 86 3.16 -0.16 -4.03
CA LEU A 86 4.57 -0.49 -3.83
C LEU A 86 5.02 -0.22 -2.39
N THR A 87 4.61 0.91 -1.83
CA THR A 87 4.91 1.23 -0.42
C THR A 87 4.30 0.19 0.52
N SER A 88 3.03 -0.17 0.28
CA SER A 88 2.32 -1.18 1.07
C SER A 88 2.98 -2.54 0.96
N LEU A 89 3.38 -2.94 -0.25
CA LEU A 89 4.08 -4.20 -0.51
C LEU A 89 5.41 -4.27 0.26
N VAL A 90 6.23 -3.22 0.18
CA VAL A 90 7.52 -3.17 0.87
C VAL A 90 7.32 -3.32 2.38
N VAL A 91 6.39 -2.56 2.96
CA VAL A 91 6.14 -2.62 4.41
C VAL A 91 5.52 -3.96 4.81
N ALA A 92 4.56 -4.48 4.06
CA ALA A 92 3.91 -5.76 4.33
C ALA A 92 4.93 -6.92 4.25
N VAL A 93 5.84 -6.92 3.30
CA VAL A 93 6.92 -7.91 3.22
C VAL A 93 7.89 -7.78 4.40
N MET A 94 8.29 -6.54 4.74
CA MET A 94 9.20 -6.29 5.87
C MET A 94 8.62 -6.72 7.22
N LEU A 95 7.31 -6.62 7.42
CA LEU A 95 6.65 -7.02 8.66
C LEU A 95 6.17 -8.47 8.64
N GLY A 96 5.48 -8.85 7.55
CA GLY A 96 4.83 -10.15 7.40
C GLY A 96 5.81 -11.32 7.34
N ILE A 97 6.96 -11.18 6.67
CA ILE A 97 7.95 -12.27 6.61
C ILE A 97 8.53 -12.57 8.00
N PRO A 98 9.09 -11.60 8.76
CA PRO A 98 9.60 -11.88 10.11
C PRO A 98 8.54 -12.42 11.06
N LEU A 99 7.33 -11.84 11.03
CA LEU A 99 6.21 -12.28 11.86
C LEU A 99 5.78 -13.70 11.51
N GLY A 100 5.67 -14.04 10.22
CA GLY A 100 5.35 -15.39 9.74
C GLY A 100 6.42 -16.42 10.12
N ILE A 101 7.71 -16.07 9.99
CA ILE A 101 8.82 -16.94 10.43
C ILE A 101 8.76 -17.17 11.95
N TRP A 102 8.45 -16.12 12.73
CA TRP A 102 8.39 -16.25 14.18
C TRP A 102 7.20 -17.11 14.64
N ALA A 103 6.03 -16.91 14.04
CA ALA A 103 4.85 -17.74 14.29
C ALA A 103 5.11 -19.21 13.92
N ALA A 104 5.79 -19.49 12.82
CA ALA A 104 6.15 -20.85 12.41
C ALA A 104 7.11 -21.55 13.39
N ARG A 105 7.84 -20.80 14.21
CA ARG A 105 8.79 -21.34 15.21
C ARG A 105 8.21 -21.43 16.62
N SER A 106 7.04 -20.87 16.89
CA SER A 106 6.47 -20.83 18.24
C SER A 106 4.95 -20.97 18.22
N GLU A 107 4.47 -22.10 18.76
CA GLU A 107 3.03 -22.37 18.94
C GLU A 107 2.33 -21.26 19.73
N ARG A 108 3.00 -20.69 20.76
CA ARG A 108 2.43 -19.59 21.55
C ARG A 108 2.21 -18.34 20.71
N VAL A 109 3.18 -17.98 19.87
CA VAL A 109 3.09 -16.82 18.98
C VAL A 109 2.00 -17.06 17.95
N PHE A 110 1.95 -18.25 17.35
CA PHE A 110 0.92 -18.62 16.39
C PHE A 110 -0.49 -18.51 16.98
N VAL A 111 -0.73 -19.08 18.18
CA VAL A 111 -2.04 -19.04 18.85
C VAL A 111 -2.49 -17.60 19.16
N VAL A 112 -1.57 -16.69 19.49
CA VAL A 112 -1.91 -15.27 19.75
C VAL A 112 -2.10 -14.48 18.46
N MET A 113 -1.25 -14.70 17.46
CA MET A 113 -1.31 -13.96 16.19
C MET A 113 -2.52 -14.34 15.34
N ARG A 114 -2.89 -15.62 15.32
CA ARG A 114 -3.98 -16.12 14.48
C ARG A 114 -5.28 -15.32 14.61
N PRO A 115 -5.87 -15.08 15.81
CA PRO A 115 -7.09 -14.29 15.93
C PRO A 115 -6.90 -12.81 15.51
N ILE A 116 -5.69 -12.25 15.65
CA ILE A 116 -5.40 -10.89 15.21
C ILE A 116 -5.44 -10.82 13.69
N LEU A 117 -4.76 -11.75 13.01
CA LEU A 117 -4.75 -11.84 11.54
C LEU A 117 -6.15 -12.13 10.99
N ASP A 118 -6.89 -13.03 11.63
CA ASP A 118 -8.29 -13.31 11.28
C ASP A 118 -9.14 -12.03 11.38
N GLY A 119 -8.94 -11.21 12.41
CA GLY A 119 -9.60 -9.91 12.55
C GLY A 119 -9.17 -8.88 11.50
N MET A 120 -7.88 -8.82 11.20
CA MET A 120 -7.30 -7.93 10.17
C MET A 120 -7.87 -8.20 8.79
N GLN A 121 -8.14 -9.47 8.47
CA GLN A 121 -8.60 -9.89 7.14
C GLN A 121 -10.13 -9.92 6.98
N THR A 122 -10.88 -10.07 8.08
CA THR A 122 -12.35 -10.22 8.02
C THR A 122 -13.13 -8.93 8.29
N ILE A 123 -12.52 -7.95 8.97
CA ILE A 123 -13.16 -6.65 9.21
C ILE A 123 -13.16 -5.84 7.90
N PRO A 124 -14.31 -5.29 7.45
CA PRO A 124 -14.38 -4.50 6.23
C PRO A 124 -13.46 -3.27 6.28
N ALA A 125 -12.78 -2.98 5.18
CA ALA A 125 -11.82 -1.86 5.09
C ALA A 125 -12.39 -0.50 5.50
N PHE A 126 -13.67 -0.23 5.23
CA PHE A 126 -14.32 1.02 5.64
C PHE A 126 -14.35 1.24 7.15
N VAL A 127 -14.40 0.16 7.93
CA VAL A 127 -14.37 0.23 9.40
C VAL A 127 -12.99 0.67 9.89
N TYR A 128 -11.91 0.22 9.24
CA TYR A 128 -10.54 0.65 9.52
C TYR A 128 -10.26 2.09 9.09
N LEU A 129 -10.82 2.50 7.96
CA LEU A 129 -10.48 3.78 7.33
C LEU A 129 -10.82 4.99 8.23
N VAL A 130 -11.98 4.99 8.87
CA VAL A 130 -12.44 6.12 9.71
C VAL A 130 -11.45 6.44 10.85
N PRO A 131 -11.13 5.51 11.77
CA PRO A 131 -10.19 5.79 12.86
C PRO A 131 -8.77 6.08 12.35
N ILE A 132 -8.32 5.41 11.28
CA ILE A 132 -6.99 5.66 10.71
C ILE A 132 -6.89 7.10 10.17
N VAL A 133 -7.87 7.58 9.42
CA VAL A 133 -7.88 8.96 8.92
C VAL A 133 -7.95 9.97 10.07
N MET A 134 -8.68 9.69 11.15
CA MET A 134 -8.70 10.56 12.32
C MET A 134 -7.33 10.68 13.02
N LEU A 135 -6.62 9.56 13.16
CA LEU A 135 -5.32 9.51 13.85
C LEU A 135 -4.15 9.99 12.96
N PHE A 136 -4.08 9.49 11.73
CA PHE A 136 -2.99 9.74 10.78
C PHE A 136 -3.25 10.94 9.85
N GLY A 137 -4.45 11.50 9.88
CA GLY A 137 -4.86 12.61 9.02
C GLY A 137 -5.24 12.14 7.62
N ILE A 138 -5.71 13.09 6.81
CA ILE A 138 -6.10 12.85 5.41
C ILE A 138 -4.83 12.74 4.54
N GLY A 139 -4.87 11.88 3.51
CA GLY A 139 -3.81 11.70 2.53
C GLY A 139 -3.71 10.26 2.05
N ASN A 140 -2.60 9.93 1.39
CA ASN A 140 -2.38 8.60 0.82
C ASN A 140 -1.86 7.56 1.84
N VAL A 141 -1.19 8.00 2.91
CA VAL A 141 -0.63 7.12 3.94
C VAL A 141 -1.69 6.28 4.69
N PRO A 142 -2.89 6.81 5.05
CA PRO A 142 -3.99 5.97 5.52
C PRO A 142 -4.29 4.79 4.60
N GLY A 143 -4.28 5.00 3.28
CA GLY A 143 -4.47 3.94 2.30
C GLY A 143 -3.39 2.86 2.42
N VAL A 144 -2.12 3.27 2.52
CA VAL A 144 -1.00 2.34 2.75
C VAL A 144 -1.19 1.52 4.02
N ILE A 145 -1.53 2.17 5.13
CA ILE A 145 -1.68 1.49 6.43
C ILE A 145 -2.80 0.45 6.36
N VAL A 146 -3.95 0.80 5.78
CA VAL A 146 -5.08 -0.13 5.60
C VAL A 146 -4.67 -1.32 4.73
N THR A 147 -3.98 -1.07 3.61
CA THR A 147 -3.52 -2.14 2.73
C THR A 147 -2.50 -3.06 3.41
N VAL A 148 -1.57 -2.52 4.20
CA VAL A 148 -0.61 -3.31 4.99
C VAL A 148 -1.32 -4.18 6.01
N ILE A 149 -2.31 -3.63 6.73
CA ILE A 149 -3.09 -4.38 7.72
C ILE A 149 -3.80 -5.56 7.04
N PHE A 150 -4.35 -5.38 5.85
CA PHE A 150 -5.03 -6.45 5.14
C PHE A 150 -4.08 -7.51 4.56
N ALA A 151 -2.88 -7.11 4.15
CA ALA A 151 -1.94 -7.96 3.41
C ALA A 151 -1.00 -8.81 4.28
N VAL A 152 -0.79 -8.44 5.55
CA VAL A 152 0.03 -9.17 6.53
C VAL A 152 -0.78 -10.30 7.17
#